data_AF-A0A7W0H7T2-F1
#
_entry.id   AF-A0A7W0H7T2-F1
#
_cell.length_a   1.000
_cell.length_b   1.000
_cell.length_c   1.000
_cell.angle_alpha   90.00
_cell.angle_beta   90.00
_cell.angle_gamma   90.00
#
_symmetry.space_group_name_H-M   'P 1'
#
loop_
_entity.id
_entity.type
_entity.pdbx_description
1 polymer ?
#
loop_
_entity_poly.entity_id
_entity_poly.type
_entity_poly.pdbx_seq_one_letter_code
_entity_poly.pdbx_strand_id
1 'polypeptide(L)'
;RWLGEARRLTHDIPNVGNVLIRAEESRRLNLRAVGTADVGPGLRHGLEALEHSSVAVRSMFRALDDAARGRESQSREFSEDVQVIAVSMLFRELAAAVRAYGRLVRTEAQPGQHLPEPDQLRSASEGLKEARARLTDLVLIDPRDDATMAELNFALLTTVRRLRSELRLDDLIRHLERRPGPAPRHAVALSRMVDREPLGSSSARRTLRRPRRK
;
A
#
# COMPACT_ATOMS: atom_id res chain seq x y z
N ARG A 1 -26.48 5.08 -8.66
CA ARG A 1 -25.96 3.79 -8.13
C ARG A 1 -24.56 3.94 -7.50
N TRP A 2 -23.58 4.56 -8.17
CA TRP A 2 -22.19 4.69 -7.69
C TRP A 2 -21.99 5.55 -6.42
N LEU A 3 -22.72 6.66 -6.27
CA LEU A 3 -22.64 7.47 -5.04
C LEU A 3 -23.07 6.68 -3.79
N GLY A 4 -24.02 5.76 -3.95
CA GLY A 4 -24.45 4.85 -2.88
C GLY A 4 -23.38 3.82 -2.52
N GLU A 5 -22.68 3.28 -3.52
CA GLU A 5 -21.55 2.37 -3.30
C GLU A 5 -20.36 3.07 -2.63
N ALA A 6 -20.01 4.28 -3.06
CA ALA A 6 -18.98 5.10 -2.41
C ALA A 6 -19.32 5.42 -0.95
N ARG A 7 -20.59 5.75 -0.65
CA ARG A 7 -21.05 5.99 0.72
C ARG A 7 -20.95 4.75 1.61
N ARG A 8 -21.33 3.57 1.10
CA ARG A 8 -21.21 2.31 1.83
C ARG A 8 -19.74 2.02 2.18
N LEU A 9 -18.84 2.15 1.21
CA LEU A 9 -17.41 1.95 1.43
C LEU A 9 -16.84 2.86 2.52
N THR A 10 -17.18 4.16 2.51
CA THR A 10 -16.73 5.10 3.55
C THR A 10 -17.29 4.77 4.94
N HIS A 11 -18.47 4.14 5.03
CA HIS A 11 -19.05 3.74 6.31
C HIS A 11 -18.36 2.50 6.90
N ASP A 12 -17.93 1.56 6.05
CA ASP A 12 -17.34 0.30 6.49
C ASP A 12 -15.86 0.45 6.92
N ILE A 13 -15.11 1.38 6.34
CA ILE A 13 -13.66 1.54 6.61
C ILE A 13 -13.35 1.87 8.09
N PRO A 14 -14.03 2.82 8.75
CA PRO A 14 -13.79 3.09 10.18
C PRO A 14 -14.02 1.87 11.09
N ASN A 15 -14.98 1.01 10.74
CA ASN A 15 -15.24 -0.21 11.49
C ASN A 15 -14.06 -1.20 11.40
N VAL A 16 -13.42 -1.30 10.23
CA VAL A 16 -12.20 -2.10 10.04
C VAL A 16 -11.03 -1.54 10.85
N GLY A 17 -10.87 -0.21 10.91
CA GLY A 17 -9.86 0.44 11.74
C GLY A 17 -10.01 0.11 13.23
N ASN A 18 -11.24 0.11 13.74
CA ASN A 18 -11.52 -0.26 15.14
C ASN A 18 -11.20 -1.73 15.44
N VAL A 19 -11.46 -2.64 14.49
CA VAL A 19 -11.07 -4.05 14.61
C VAL A 19 -9.55 -4.21 14.64
N LEU A 20 -8.82 -3.42 13.83
CA LEU A 20 -7.37 -3.44 13.83
C LEU A 20 -6.78 -2.98 15.18
N ILE A 21 -7.28 -1.87 15.73
CA ILE A 21 -6.83 -1.38 17.05
C ILE A 21 -6.98 -2.46 18.12
N ARG A 22 -8.12 -3.16 18.13
CA ARG A 22 -8.36 -4.27 19.07
C ARG A 22 -7.40 -5.45 18.83
N ALA A 23 -7.08 -5.75 17.58
CA ALA A 23 -6.13 -6.81 17.24
C ALA A 23 -4.69 -6.46 17.67
N GLU A 24 -4.27 -5.20 17.48
CA GLU A 24 -2.97 -4.70 17.95
C GLU A 24 -2.87 -4.75 19.48
N GLU A 25 -3.92 -4.32 20.18
CA GLU A 25 -3.98 -4.35 21.63
C GLU A 25 -3.95 -5.78 22.18
N SER A 26 -4.69 -6.70 21.55
CA SER A 26 -4.63 -8.13 21.88
C SER A 26 -3.24 -8.74 21.66
N ARG A 27 -2.50 -8.28 20.65
CA ARG A 27 -1.13 -8.73 20.38
C ARG A 27 -0.14 -8.20 21.41
N ARG A 28 -0.26 -6.93 21.84
CA ARG A 28 0.59 -6.36 22.91
C ARG A 28 0.43 -7.12 24.22
N LEU A 29 -0.77 -7.63 24.50
CA LEU A 29 -1.05 -8.43 25.69
C LEU A 29 -0.62 -9.91 25.53
N ASN A 30 -0.22 -10.34 24.34
CA ASN A 30 0.16 -11.73 24.06
C ASN A 30 1.68 -11.92 24.17
N LEU A 31 2.14 -12.49 25.29
CA LEU A 31 3.55 -12.80 25.53
C LEU A 31 4.16 -13.79 24.51
N ARG A 32 3.35 -14.61 23.83
CA ARG A 32 3.82 -15.51 22.76
C ARG A 32 4.06 -14.79 21.43
N ALA A 33 3.56 -13.57 21.28
CA ALA A 33 3.80 -12.76 20.09
C ALA A 33 5.17 -12.05 20.12
N VAL A 34 5.83 -12.02 21.29
CA VAL A 34 7.19 -11.48 21.48
C VAL A 34 8.16 -12.24 20.57
N GLY A 35 8.80 -11.53 19.64
CA GLY A 35 9.75 -12.09 18.66
C GLY A 35 9.18 -12.38 17.27
N THR A 36 7.88 -12.15 17.02
CA THR A 36 7.29 -12.20 15.68
C THR A 36 7.25 -10.79 15.05
N ALA A 37 7.35 -10.67 13.72
CA ALA A 37 7.28 -9.38 13.04
C ALA A 37 5.95 -8.66 13.35
N ASP A 38 6.02 -7.40 13.80
CA ASP A 38 4.84 -6.58 14.07
C ASP A 38 4.41 -5.82 12.81
N VAL A 39 3.26 -6.21 12.26
CA VAL A 39 2.69 -5.63 11.03
C VAL A 39 1.61 -4.58 11.31
N GLY A 40 1.23 -4.38 12.58
CA GLY A 40 0.19 -3.43 13.00
C GLY A 40 0.42 -1.99 12.50
N PRO A 41 1.57 -1.35 12.79
CA PRO A 41 1.82 0.03 12.38
C PRO A 41 1.72 0.27 10.87
N GLY A 42 2.20 -0.68 10.05
CA GLY A 42 2.10 -0.61 8.59
C GLY A 42 0.66 -0.79 8.09
N LEU A 43 -0.07 -1.75 8.67
CA LEU A 43 -1.47 -2.01 8.32
C LEU A 43 -2.37 -0.84 8.71
N ARG A 44 -2.13 -0.19 9.85
CA ARG A 44 -2.87 1.00 10.28
C ARG A 44 -2.69 2.15 9.30
N HIS A 45 -1.44 2.44 8.93
CA HIS A 45 -1.14 3.48 7.95
C HIS A 45 -1.75 3.15 6.57
N GLY A 46 -1.72 1.86 6.20
CA GLY A 46 -2.39 1.31 5.02
C GLY A 46 -3.89 1.58 4.99
N LEU A 47 -4.59 1.30 6.09
CA LEU A 47 -6.03 1.52 6.19
C LEU A 47 -6.40 3.01 6.23
N GLU A 48 -5.62 3.83 6.92
CA GLU A 48 -5.81 5.29 6.98
C GLU A 48 -5.72 5.92 5.58
N ALA A 49 -4.72 5.51 4.78
CA ALA A 49 -4.61 5.96 3.39
C ALA A 49 -5.81 5.54 2.52
N LEU A 50 -6.35 4.34 2.72
CA LEU A 50 -7.56 3.87 2.03
C LEU A 50 -8.81 4.64 2.48
N GLU A 51 -8.90 4.99 3.76
CA GLU A 51 -9.98 5.82 4.30
C GLU A 51 -10.01 7.19 3.62
N HIS A 52 -8.88 7.90 3.64
CA HIS A 52 -8.74 9.20 3.00
C HIS A 52 -8.99 9.14 1.49
N SER A 53 -8.51 8.07 0.83
CA SER A 53 -8.77 7.82 -0.59
C SER A 53 -10.26 7.64 -0.86
N SER A 54 -10.99 6.93 0.00
CA SER A 54 -12.45 6.76 -0.15
C SER A 54 -13.21 8.08 -0.06
N VAL A 55 -12.78 8.99 0.84
CA VAL A 55 -13.37 10.31 1.01
C VAL A 55 -13.13 11.18 -0.24
N ALA A 56 -11.94 11.11 -0.82
CA ALA A 56 -11.62 11.80 -2.07
C ALA A 56 -12.49 11.29 -3.23
N VAL A 57 -12.60 9.96 -3.41
CA VAL A 57 -13.46 9.35 -4.44
C VAL A 57 -14.93 9.72 -4.27
N ARG A 58 -15.44 9.77 -3.03
CA ARG A 58 -16.82 10.21 -2.76
C ARG A 58 -17.04 11.66 -3.19
N SER A 59 -16.07 12.53 -2.90
CA SER A 59 -16.13 13.94 -3.26
C SER A 59 -16.12 14.11 -4.80
N MET A 60 -15.33 13.31 -5.50
CA MET A 60 -15.32 13.24 -6.96
C MET A 60 -16.68 12.85 -7.55
N PHE A 61 -17.31 11.79 -7.03
CA PHE A 61 -18.63 11.37 -7.52
C PHE A 61 -19.71 12.41 -7.24
N ARG A 62 -19.57 13.20 -6.17
CA ARG A 62 -20.47 14.33 -5.93
C ARG A 62 -20.28 15.43 -6.96
N ALA A 63 -19.04 15.82 -7.26
CA ALA A 63 -18.77 16.79 -8.33
C ALA A 63 -19.29 16.32 -9.70
N LEU A 64 -19.20 15.01 -10.00
CA LEU A 64 -19.77 14.44 -11.21
C LEU A 64 -21.30 14.52 -11.23
N ASP A 65 -21.97 14.21 -10.11
CA ASP A 65 -23.43 14.31 -9.97
C ASP A 65 -23.89 15.78 -10.13
N ASP A 66 -23.17 16.71 -9.51
CA ASP A 66 -23.46 18.14 -9.58
C ASP A 66 -23.27 18.67 -11.02
N ALA A 67 -22.21 18.25 -11.71
CA ALA A 67 -21.97 18.59 -13.12
C ALA A 67 -23.04 18.01 -14.05
N ALA A 68 -23.45 16.75 -13.84
CA ALA A 68 -24.49 16.11 -14.63
C ALA A 68 -25.83 16.84 -14.51
N ARG A 69 -26.23 17.23 -13.28
CA ARG A 69 -27.44 18.03 -13.04
C ARG A 69 -27.35 19.43 -13.66
N GLY A 70 -26.18 20.07 -13.54
CA GLY A 70 -25.92 21.37 -14.14
C GLY A 70 -26.12 21.36 -15.66
N ARG A 71 -25.61 20.32 -16.33
CA ARG A 71 -25.78 20.14 -17.78
C ARG A 71 -27.22 19.85 -18.20
N GLU A 72 -27.91 18.98 -17.46
CA GLU A 72 -29.33 18.68 -17.69
C GLU A 72 -30.17 19.96 -17.63
N SER A 73 -29.93 20.81 -16.62
CA SER A 73 -30.63 22.10 -16.48
C SER A 73 -30.35 23.09 -17.62
N GLN A 74 -29.21 22.95 -18.30
CA GLN A 74 -28.81 23.79 -19.43
C GLN A 74 -29.18 23.17 -20.79
N SER A 75 -29.86 22.02 -20.81
CA SER A 75 -30.15 21.24 -22.03
C SER A 75 -28.91 20.95 -22.87
N ARG A 76 -27.75 20.78 -22.22
CA ARG A 76 -26.47 20.48 -22.88
C ARG A 76 -26.10 19.02 -22.67
N GLU A 77 -25.89 18.26 -23.74
CA GLU A 77 -25.31 16.91 -23.64
C GLU A 77 -23.81 16.96 -23.37
N PHE A 78 -23.22 15.90 -22.82
CA PHE A 78 -21.75 15.75 -22.80
C PHE A 78 -21.26 15.57 -24.24
N SER A 79 -20.98 16.68 -24.92
CA SER A 79 -20.85 16.73 -26.37
C SER A 79 -19.46 16.36 -26.92
N GLU A 80 -18.54 15.85 -26.08
CA GLU A 80 -17.19 15.51 -26.51
C GLU A 80 -16.82 14.08 -26.15
N ASP A 81 -16.69 13.23 -27.18
CA ASP A 81 -16.18 11.86 -27.06
C ASP A 81 -14.86 11.83 -26.28
N VAL A 82 -14.01 12.85 -26.48
CA VAL A 82 -12.71 12.99 -25.82
C VAL A 82 -12.86 13.08 -24.29
N GLN A 83 -13.83 13.85 -23.79
CA GLN A 83 -14.06 14.02 -22.36
C GLN A 83 -14.54 12.71 -21.72
N VAL A 84 -15.51 12.04 -22.35
CA VAL A 84 -16.04 10.77 -21.84
C VAL A 84 -14.93 9.71 -21.79
N ILE A 85 -14.10 9.65 -22.82
CA ILE A 85 -12.94 8.74 -22.87
C ILE A 85 -11.94 9.08 -21.76
N ALA A 86 -11.57 10.36 -21.59
CA ALA A 86 -10.60 10.77 -20.58
C ALA A 86 -11.07 10.48 -19.15
N VAL A 87 -12.34 10.77 -18.83
CA VAL A 87 -12.93 10.47 -17.51
C VAL A 87 -13.02 8.96 -17.29
N SER A 88 -13.38 8.18 -18.32
CA SER A 88 -13.44 6.72 -18.22
C SER A 88 -12.05 6.11 -17.97
N MET A 89 -11.04 6.60 -18.69
CA MET A 89 -9.64 6.21 -18.46
C MET A 89 -9.21 6.57 -17.04
N LEU A 90 -9.51 7.79 -16.59
CA LEU A 90 -9.22 8.21 -15.21
C LEU A 90 -9.79 7.23 -14.19
N PHE A 91 -11.07 6.85 -14.30
CA PHE A 91 -11.69 5.94 -13.35
C PHE A 91 -11.02 4.56 -13.35
N ARG A 92 -10.59 4.09 -14.52
CA ARG A 92 -9.82 2.85 -14.63
C ARG A 92 -8.49 2.96 -13.89
N GLU A 93 -7.75 4.04 -14.08
CA GLU A 93 -6.44 4.22 -13.44
C GLU A 93 -6.55 4.46 -11.92
N LEU A 94 -7.55 5.21 -11.45
CA LEU A 94 -7.86 5.35 -10.02
C LEU A 94 -8.18 3.99 -9.39
N ALA A 95 -9.00 3.18 -10.05
CA ALA A 95 -9.34 1.85 -9.58
C ALA A 95 -8.12 0.91 -9.58
N ALA A 96 -7.24 0.99 -10.59
CA ALA A 96 -6.01 0.22 -10.64
C ALA A 96 -5.08 0.57 -9.46
N ALA A 97 -4.91 1.86 -9.16
CA ALA A 97 -4.10 2.34 -8.04
C ALA A 97 -4.63 1.87 -6.68
N VAL A 98 -5.93 2.05 -6.41
CA VAL A 98 -6.54 1.60 -5.14
C VAL A 98 -6.44 0.08 -5.00
N ARG A 99 -6.62 -0.69 -6.07
CA ARG A 99 -6.47 -2.15 -6.04
C ARG A 99 -5.04 -2.59 -5.82
N ALA A 100 -4.07 -1.97 -6.49
CA ALA A 100 -2.65 -2.30 -6.32
C ALA A 100 -2.20 -2.03 -4.88
N TYR A 101 -2.59 -0.87 -4.32
CA TYR A 101 -2.32 -0.53 -2.93
C TYR A 101 -3.02 -1.48 -1.96
N GLY A 102 -4.31 -1.76 -2.15
CA GLY A 102 -5.06 -2.68 -1.29
C GLY A 102 -4.52 -4.11 -1.30
N ARG A 103 -3.97 -4.58 -2.43
CA ARG A 103 -3.25 -5.86 -2.49
C ARG A 103 -1.97 -5.83 -1.65
N LEU A 104 -1.18 -4.76 -1.75
CA LEU A 104 0.02 -4.59 -0.93
C LEU A 104 -0.32 -4.65 0.57
N VAL A 105 -1.27 -3.82 1.01
CA VAL A 105 -1.71 -3.77 2.42
C VAL A 105 -2.20 -5.15 2.89
N ARG A 106 -2.94 -5.87 2.06
CA ARG A 106 -3.41 -7.23 2.36
C ARG A 106 -2.25 -8.22 2.50
N THR A 107 -1.26 -8.15 1.62
CA THR A 107 -0.10 -9.06 1.66
C THR A 107 0.79 -8.77 2.86
N GLU A 108 1.00 -7.49 3.21
CA GLU A 108 1.74 -7.11 4.42
C GLU A 108 1.05 -7.60 5.70
N ALA A 109 -0.29 -7.70 5.71
CA ALA A 109 -1.03 -8.23 6.83
C ALA A 109 -0.91 -9.76 7.02
N GLN A 110 -0.40 -10.50 6.02
CA GLN A 110 -0.34 -11.96 6.05
C GLN A 110 1.08 -12.47 6.33
N PRO A 111 1.32 -13.09 7.51
CA PRO A 111 2.64 -13.61 7.84
C PRO A 111 3.13 -14.65 6.81
N GLY A 112 4.33 -14.45 6.28
CA GLY A 112 5.00 -15.43 5.42
C GLY A 112 4.63 -15.40 3.94
N GLN A 113 3.79 -14.48 3.48
CA GLN A 113 3.59 -14.25 2.05
C GLN A 113 4.71 -13.40 1.45
N HIS A 114 5.09 -13.69 0.21
CA HIS A 114 5.95 -12.79 -0.57
C HIS A 114 5.17 -11.53 -0.90
N LEU A 115 5.80 -10.37 -0.69
CA LEU A 115 5.21 -9.10 -1.09
C LEU A 115 4.94 -9.10 -2.61
N PRO A 116 3.92 -8.38 -3.07
CA PRO A 116 3.62 -8.29 -4.50
C PRO A 116 4.81 -7.74 -5.27
N GLU A 117 5.00 -8.23 -6.49
CA GLU A 117 5.99 -7.65 -7.41
C GLU A 117 5.70 -6.14 -7.63
N PRO A 118 6.75 -5.29 -7.64
CA PRO A 118 6.60 -3.84 -7.74
C PRO A 118 5.96 -3.39 -9.06
N ASP A 119 5.93 -4.25 -10.07
CA ASP A 119 5.44 -3.93 -11.41
C ASP A 119 3.96 -3.54 -11.45
N GLN A 120 3.12 -4.15 -10.61
CA GLN A 120 1.71 -3.76 -10.52
C GLN A 120 1.54 -2.36 -9.93
N LEU A 121 2.36 -2.01 -8.94
CA LEU A 121 2.37 -0.66 -8.33
C LEU A 121 2.93 0.36 -9.32
N ARG A 122 3.98 0.00 -10.07
CA ARG A 122 4.59 0.84 -11.11
C ARG A 122 3.59 1.15 -12.21
N SER A 123 2.95 0.12 -12.77
CA SER A 123 1.92 0.27 -13.79
C SER A 123 0.78 1.17 -13.32
N ALA A 124 0.29 1.00 -12.09
CA ALA A 124 -0.75 1.85 -11.55
C ALA A 124 -0.29 3.31 -11.29
N SER A 125 0.95 3.52 -10.87
CA SER A 125 1.53 4.86 -10.68
C SER A 125 1.67 5.60 -12.01
N GLU A 126 2.17 4.92 -13.05
CA GLU A 126 2.29 5.49 -14.40
C GLU A 126 0.92 5.76 -15.02
N GLY A 127 -0.04 4.84 -14.89
CA GLY A 127 -1.42 5.06 -15.34
C GLY A 127 -2.03 6.33 -14.73
N LEU A 128 -1.85 6.56 -13.43
CA LEU A 128 -2.30 7.81 -12.78
C LEU A 128 -1.58 9.06 -13.30
N LYS A 129 -0.28 8.97 -13.62
CA LYS A 129 0.48 10.08 -14.21
C LYS A 129 -0.07 10.44 -15.60
N GLU A 130 -0.30 9.43 -16.44
CA GLU A 130 -0.89 9.61 -17.77
C GLU A 130 -2.30 10.16 -17.73
N ALA A 131 -3.18 9.60 -16.88
CA ALA A 131 -4.56 10.07 -16.76
C ALA A 131 -4.61 11.54 -16.31
N ARG A 132 -3.72 11.94 -15.38
CA ARG A 132 -3.60 13.34 -14.97
C ARG A 132 -3.15 14.24 -16.12
N ALA A 133 -2.17 13.80 -16.92
CA ALA A 133 -1.69 14.57 -18.07
C ALA A 133 -2.84 14.84 -19.05
N ARG A 134 -3.57 13.78 -19.45
CA ARG A 134 -4.75 13.90 -20.34
C ARG A 134 -5.82 14.85 -19.79
N LEU A 135 -6.13 14.77 -18.49
CA LEU A 135 -7.08 15.71 -17.86
C LEU A 135 -6.56 17.15 -17.83
N THR A 136 -5.24 17.34 -17.69
CA THR A 136 -4.64 18.67 -17.70
C THR A 136 -4.77 19.29 -19.08
N ASP A 137 -4.57 18.50 -20.13
CA ASP A 137 -4.78 18.95 -21.52
C ASP A 137 -6.22 19.39 -21.77
N LEU A 138 -7.20 18.70 -21.16
CA LEU A 138 -8.62 19.10 -21.22
C LEU A 138 -8.94 20.41 -20.50
N VAL A 139 -8.21 20.76 -19.44
CA VAL A 139 -8.37 22.06 -18.75
C VAL A 139 -7.79 23.22 -19.56
N LEU A 140 -6.84 22.93 -20.46
CA LEU A 140 -6.24 23.94 -21.33
C LEU A 140 -7.15 24.33 -22.51
N ILE A 141 -8.24 23.59 -22.73
CA ILE A 141 -9.31 23.98 -23.66
C ILE A 141 -10.12 25.11 -23.00
N ASP A 142 -10.41 26.19 -23.76
CA ASP A 142 -10.87 27.48 -23.21
C ASP A 142 -12.03 27.32 -22.18
N PRO A 143 -11.77 27.58 -20.89
CA PRO A 143 -12.77 27.38 -19.83
C PRO A 143 -13.94 28.38 -19.89
N ARG A 144 -13.89 29.38 -20.78
CA ARG A 144 -14.96 30.38 -20.94
C ARG A 144 -16.21 29.82 -21.63
N ASP A 145 -16.07 28.74 -22.38
CA ASP A 145 -17.20 28.13 -23.11
C ASP A 145 -18.08 27.24 -22.20
N ASP A 146 -17.50 26.66 -21.13
CA ASP A 146 -18.21 25.75 -20.23
C ASP A 146 -17.64 25.70 -18.79
N ALA A 147 -18.16 26.59 -17.92
CA ALA A 147 -17.76 26.66 -16.52
C ALA A 147 -18.03 25.37 -15.73
N THR A 148 -19.14 24.67 -16.01
CA THR A 148 -19.49 23.40 -15.35
C THR A 148 -18.46 22.31 -15.67
N MET A 149 -17.98 22.26 -16.90
CA MET A 149 -16.93 21.33 -17.31
C MET A 149 -15.56 21.69 -16.72
N ALA A 150 -15.23 22.97 -16.66
CA ALA A 150 -14.01 23.43 -16.00
C ALA A 150 -13.99 22.99 -14.52
N GLU A 151 -15.07 23.25 -13.78
CA GLU A 151 -15.21 22.83 -12.37
C GLU A 151 -15.07 21.31 -12.19
N LEU A 152 -15.71 20.52 -13.06
CA LEU A 152 -15.58 19.06 -13.03
C LEU A 152 -14.11 18.64 -13.24
N ASN A 153 -13.42 19.20 -14.24
CA ASN A 153 -12.04 18.86 -14.52
C ASN A 153 -11.11 19.22 -13.34
N PHE A 154 -11.32 20.36 -12.70
CA PHE A 154 -10.59 20.73 -11.47
C PHE A 154 -10.86 19.76 -10.30
N ALA A 155 -12.11 19.32 -10.13
CA ALA A 155 -12.47 18.34 -9.11
C ALA A 155 -11.81 16.97 -9.37
N LEU A 156 -11.74 16.54 -10.63
CA LEU A 156 -11.08 15.30 -11.04
C LEU A 156 -9.56 15.37 -10.80
N LEU A 157 -8.89 16.45 -11.23
CA LEU A 157 -7.46 16.67 -10.98
C LEU A 157 -7.13 16.71 -9.48
N THR A 158 -7.99 17.36 -8.69
CA THR A 158 -7.86 17.40 -7.23
C THR A 158 -7.96 16.01 -6.62
N THR A 159 -8.90 15.19 -7.10
CA THR A 159 -9.05 13.80 -6.67
C THR A 159 -7.80 12.97 -6.98
N VAL A 160 -7.24 13.10 -8.20
CA VAL A 160 -5.99 12.41 -8.57
C VAL A 160 -4.84 12.81 -7.67
N ARG A 161 -4.65 14.12 -7.45
CA ARG A 161 -3.60 14.64 -6.57
C ARG A 161 -3.73 14.08 -5.17
N ARG A 162 -4.95 14.04 -4.62
CA ARG A 162 -5.23 13.50 -3.30
C ARG A 162 -4.96 12.00 -3.23
N LEU A 163 -5.44 11.20 -4.17
CA LEU A 163 -5.13 9.76 -4.17
C LEU A 163 -3.63 9.49 -4.25
N ARG A 164 -2.89 10.25 -5.06
CA ARG A 164 -1.43 10.11 -5.12
C ARG A 164 -0.74 10.47 -3.80
N SER A 165 -1.22 11.49 -3.09
CA SER A 165 -0.65 11.89 -1.80
C SER A 165 -0.97 10.89 -0.68
N GLU A 166 -2.17 10.28 -0.70
CA GLU A 166 -2.55 9.27 0.30
C GLU A 166 -1.86 7.93 0.03
N LEU A 167 -1.89 7.43 -1.22
CA LEU A 167 -1.38 6.10 -1.55
C LEU A 167 0.14 6.04 -1.68
N ARG A 168 0.79 7.15 -2.03
CA ARG A 168 2.26 7.29 -2.13
C ARG A 168 2.94 6.12 -2.88
N LEU A 169 2.34 5.67 -3.98
CA LEU A 169 2.80 4.47 -4.71
C LEU A 169 4.29 4.53 -5.08
N ASP A 170 4.79 5.70 -5.47
CA ASP A 170 6.21 5.89 -5.82
C ASP A 170 7.15 5.68 -4.62
N ASP A 171 6.73 6.03 -3.40
CA ASP A 171 7.51 5.77 -2.17
C ASP A 171 7.52 4.27 -1.84
N LEU A 172 6.38 3.61 -2.01
CA LEU A 172 6.25 2.18 -1.79
C LEU A 172 7.09 1.36 -2.76
N ILE A 173 7.08 1.70 -4.05
CA ILE A 173 7.94 1.07 -5.06
C ILE A 173 9.40 1.18 -4.65
N ARG A 174 9.86 2.38 -4.28
CA ARG A 174 11.24 2.60 -3.80
C ARG A 174 11.56 1.78 -2.56
N HIS A 175 10.60 1.63 -1.63
CA HIS A 175 10.80 0.82 -0.43
C HIS A 175 10.95 -0.67 -0.76
N LEU A 176 10.10 -1.20 -1.65
CA LEU A 176 10.15 -2.60 -2.08
C LEU A 176 11.46 -2.92 -2.81
N GLU A 177 11.91 -2.03 -3.70
CA GLU A 177 13.17 -2.20 -4.45
C GLU A 177 14.41 -2.18 -3.54
N ARG A 178 14.37 -1.45 -2.42
CA ARG A 178 15.47 -1.36 -1.46
C ARG A 178 15.49 -2.51 -0.45
N ARG A 179 14.43 -3.31 -0.33
CA ARG A 179 14.43 -4.43 0.60
C ARG A 179 15.42 -5.48 0.10
N PRO A 180 16.38 -5.93 0.94
CA PRO A 180 17.21 -7.07 0.58
C PRO A 180 16.30 -8.28 0.34
N GLY A 181 16.57 -9.04 -0.73
CA GLY A 181 15.85 -10.27 -1.03
C GLY A 181 15.87 -11.26 0.15
N PRO A 182 14.94 -12.23 0.20
CA PRO A 182 14.85 -13.15 1.32
C PRO A 182 16.20 -13.81 1.57
N ALA A 183 16.77 -13.59 2.76
CA ALA A 183 18.00 -14.24 3.17
C ALA A 183 17.81 -15.76 3.05
N PRO A 184 18.74 -16.50 2.43
CA PRO A 184 18.61 -17.93 2.26
C PRO A 184 18.41 -18.59 3.64
N ARG A 185 17.37 -19.42 3.74
CA ARG A 185 16.96 -20.14 4.98
C ARG A 185 18.03 -21.07 5.57
N HIS A 186 19.22 -21.15 4.99
CA HIS A 186 20.30 -22.05 5.37
C HIS A 186 21.24 -21.51 6.47
N ALA A 187 21.11 -20.26 6.91
CA ALA A 187 22.05 -19.68 7.88
C ALA A 187 21.71 -19.92 9.37
N VAL A 188 20.55 -20.48 9.71
CA VAL A 188 20.14 -20.65 11.12
C VAL A 188 20.57 -22.01 11.72
N ALA A 189 21.18 -22.90 10.92
CA ALA A 189 21.64 -24.21 11.40
C ALA A 189 23.05 -24.23 12.00
N LEU A 190 23.86 -23.17 11.84
CA LEU A 190 25.28 -23.20 12.24
C LEU A 190 25.61 -22.54 13.59
N SER A 191 24.67 -21.84 14.23
CA SER A 191 24.92 -21.24 15.56
C SER A 191 24.65 -22.16 16.75
N ARG A 192 24.27 -23.43 16.53
CA ARG A 192 24.11 -24.42 17.62
C ARG A 192 25.25 -25.43 17.73
N MET A 193 26.33 -25.26 16.96
CA MET A 193 27.44 -26.22 16.91
C MET A 193 28.81 -25.65 17.35
N VAL A 194 28.84 -24.45 17.94
CA VAL A 194 30.09 -23.79 18.42
C VAL A 194 30.04 -23.54 19.94
N ASP A 195 29.54 -24.50 20.72
CA ASP A 195 29.64 -24.50 22.19
C ASP A 195 30.06 -25.89 22.71
N ARG A 196 31.11 -26.46 22.11
CA ARG A 196 31.88 -27.53 22.74
C ARG A 196 33.38 -27.30 22.55
N GLU A 197 33.93 -26.36 23.30
CA GLU A 197 35.32 -26.45 23.72
C GLU A 197 35.46 -27.43 24.89
N PRO A 198 36.38 -28.40 24.83
CA PRO A 198 36.86 -29.08 26.01
C PRO A 198 38.06 -28.32 26.60
N LEU A 199 37.88 -27.79 27.82
CA LEU A 199 38.95 -27.28 28.67
C LEU A 199 39.99 -28.38 28.91
N GLY A 200 41.25 -28.08 28.59
CA GLY A 200 42.39 -28.93 28.90
C GLY A 200 42.67 -29.03 30.40
N SER A 201 43.24 -30.16 30.81
CA SER A 201 44.00 -30.25 32.06
C SER A 201 45.25 -31.09 31.85
N SER A 202 46.38 -30.38 31.69
CA SER A 202 47.72 -30.91 31.87
C SER A 202 47.98 -31.11 33.37
N SER A 203 48.38 -32.30 33.78
CA SER A 203 49.11 -32.47 35.05
C SER A 203 50.11 -33.61 34.95
N ALA A 204 51.37 -33.21 34.93
CA ALA A 204 52.53 -34.06 35.05
C ALA A 204 52.54 -34.82 36.38
N ARG A 205 52.78 -36.14 36.35
CA ARG A 205 53.37 -36.86 37.49
C ARG A 205 54.54 -37.74 37.07
N ARG A 206 55.70 -37.23 37.46
CA ARG A 206 57.00 -37.85 37.55
C ARG A 206 56.97 -38.95 38.62
N THR A 207 57.16 -40.20 38.25
CA THR A 207 57.62 -41.24 39.20
C THR A 207 58.83 -41.96 38.65
N LEU A 208 59.93 -41.73 39.36
CA LEU A 208 61.23 -42.37 39.23
C LEU A 208 61.16 -43.88 39.59
N ARG A 209 62.08 -44.63 38.97
CA ARG A 209 62.90 -45.74 39.56
C ARG A 209 62.40 -47.19 39.41
N ARG A 210 62.92 -47.86 38.36
CA ARG A 210 63.86 -49.02 38.32
C ARG A 210 63.92 -49.96 39.56
N PRO A 211 64.42 -51.25 39.46
CA PRO A 211 65.00 -51.96 38.30
C PRO A 211 64.79 -53.52 38.24
N ARG A 212 65.46 -54.14 37.24
CA ARG A 212 66.19 -55.45 37.27
C ARG A 212 65.34 -56.75 37.17
N ARG A 213 65.77 -57.85 36.53
CA ARG A 213 67.01 -58.24 35.79
C ARG A 213 66.75 -59.60 35.12
N LYS A 214 67.54 -59.87 34.07
CA LYS A 214 67.91 -61.17 33.47
C LYS A 214 66.86 -61.88 32.62
#